data_AF-A0A973W6D4-F1
#
_entry.id   AF-A0A973W6D4-F1
#
_cell.length_a   1.000
_cell.length_b   1.000
_cell.length_c   1.000
_cell.angle_alpha   90.00
_cell.angle_beta   90.00
_cell.angle_gamma   90.00
#
_symmetry.space_group_name_H-M   'P 1'
#
loop_
_entity.id
_entity.type
_entity.pdbx_description
1 polymer ?
#
loop_
_entity_poly.entity_id
_entity_poly.type
_entity_poly.pdbx_seq_one_letter_code
_entity_poly.pdbx_strand_id
1 'polypeptide(L)'
;MYNSLTMGGATHGHTWREDQFLESHRRLNVMLLHRAGALVPSARTVWKWADGGKTNILAAHGEIFLSGDFKQVIRFGYIPLMLMHGGERMRLFCPICNCGAYFLAERKSKFACKKCFRLDWRCRHRRRYNPFVEEADGRSHNRSRR
;
A
#
# COMPACT_ATOMS: atom_id res chain seq x y z
N MET A 1 -19.40 -30.52 -4.53
CA MET A 1 -18.11 -30.22 -3.89
C MET A 1 -18.03 -28.71 -3.68
N TYR A 2 -18.31 -28.23 -2.47
CA TYR A 2 -18.23 -26.80 -2.15
C TYR A 2 -16.86 -26.50 -1.58
N ASN A 3 -16.05 -25.74 -2.32
CA ASN A 3 -14.78 -25.23 -1.81
C ASN A 3 -15.07 -24.20 -0.71
N SER A 4 -14.71 -24.59 0.51
CA SER A 4 -14.79 -23.76 1.70
C SER A 4 -14.00 -22.46 1.51
N LEU A 5 -14.72 -21.35 1.51
CA LEU A 5 -14.16 -20.00 1.66
C LEU A 5 -13.46 -19.96 3.01
N THR A 6 -12.13 -20.08 2.99
CA THR A 6 -11.30 -19.80 4.16
C THR A 6 -11.32 -18.29 4.37
N MET A 7 -12.33 -17.81 5.11
CA MET A 7 -12.30 -16.51 5.75
C MET A 7 -10.97 -16.41 6.50
N GLY A 8 -10.15 -15.43 6.12
CA GLY A 8 -8.86 -15.16 6.74
C GLY A 8 -9.05 -14.92 8.22
N GLY A 9 -8.81 -15.97 9.01
CA GLY A 9 -8.76 -15.89 10.46
C GLY A 9 -7.73 -14.85 10.86
N ALA A 10 -8.16 -13.87 11.65
CA ALA A 10 -7.25 -13.09 12.46
C ALA A 10 -6.64 -14.06 13.48
N THR A 11 -5.51 -14.67 13.14
CA THR A 11 -4.76 -15.53 14.04
C THR A 11 -4.27 -14.70 15.23
N HIS A 12 -4.72 -15.10 16.43
CA HIS A 12 -4.18 -14.63 17.70
C HIS A 12 -2.63 -14.70 17.66
N GLY A 13 -1.96 -13.63 18.09
CA GLY A 13 -0.51 -13.64 18.35
C GLY A 13 0.44 -13.26 17.21
N HIS A 14 -0.01 -12.81 16.04
CA HIS A 14 0.94 -12.32 15.02
C HIS A 14 1.52 -10.94 15.36
N THR A 15 2.76 -10.94 15.83
CA THR A 15 3.64 -9.76 15.82
C THR A 15 4.22 -9.58 14.42
N TRP A 16 3.72 -8.57 13.71
CA TRP A 16 4.28 -8.19 12.42
C TRP A 16 5.60 -7.46 12.61
N ARG A 17 6.60 -7.81 11.80
CA ARG A 17 7.87 -7.09 11.78
C ARG A 17 7.70 -5.72 11.16
N GLU A 18 8.53 -4.76 11.56
CA GLU A 18 8.42 -3.38 11.03
C GLU A 18 8.58 -3.30 9.51
N ASP A 19 9.38 -4.20 8.92
CA ASP A 19 9.61 -4.32 7.48
C ASP A 19 8.43 -4.94 6.71
N GLN A 20 7.41 -5.45 7.41
CA GLN A 20 6.20 -6.01 6.81
C GLN A 20 5.09 -4.96 6.68
N PHE A 21 5.23 -3.81 7.33
CA PHE A 21 4.28 -2.71 7.18
C PHE A 21 4.56 -1.90 5.91
N LEU A 22 3.51 -1.68 5.12
CA LEU A 22 3.54 -0.90 3.89
C LEU A 22 4.02 0.54 4.12
N GLU A 23 3.70 1.13 5.26
CA GLU A 23 4.09 2.49 5.62
C GLU A 23 5.59 2.66 5.89
N SER A 24 6.31 1.57 6.15
CA SER A 24 7.76 1.56 6.32
C SER A 24 8.54 1.61 5.00
N HIS A 25 7.85 1.52 3.87
CA HIS A 25 8.46 1.45 2.53
C HIS A 25 8.20 2.72 1.72
N ARG A 26 9.11 3.05 0.80
CA ARG A 26 8.86 4.09 -0.22
C ARG A 26 7.67 3.66 -1.10
N ARG A 27 6.76 4.59 -1.40
CA ARG A 27 5.53 4.30 -2.15
C ARG A 27 5.45 5.16 -3.40
N LEU A 28 5.42 4.51 -4.55
CA LEU A 28 5.12 5.14 -5.81
C LEU A 28 3.60 5.26 -5.94
N ASN A 29 3.03 6.47 -5.89
CA ASN A 29 1.59 6.70 -5.95
C ASN A 29 1.19 7.33 -7.29
N VAL A 30 0.30 6.66 -8.02
CA VAL A 30 -0.13 7.07 -9.37
C VAL A 30 -0.74 8.48 -9.39
N MET A 31 -1.50 8.84 -8.35
CA MET A 31 -2.15 10.16 -8.27
C MET A 31 -1.14 11.28 -8.03
N LEU A 32 -0.11 11.01 -7.22
CA LEU A 32 0.96 11.98 -6.97
C LEU A 32 1.84 12.17 -8.21
N LEU A 33 2.18 11.08 -8.91
CA LEU A 33 2.90 11.16 -10.18
C LEU A 33 2.11 11.93 -11.24
N HIS A 34 0.81 11.65 -11.36
CA HIS A 34 -0.07 12.36 -12.28
C HIS A 34 -0.12 13.86 -12.00
N ARG A 35 -0.34 14.24 -10.72
CA ARG A 35 -0.35 15.65 -10.30
C ARG A 35 0.97 16.36 -10.52
N ALA A 36 2.09 15.63 -10.44
CA ALA A 36 3.42 16.17 -10.71
C ALA A 36 3.78 16.21 -12.21
N GLY A 37 2.88 15.78 -13.11
CA GLY A 37 3.17 15.68 -14.55
C GLY A 37 4.16 14.58 -14.92
N ALA A 38 4.54 13.71 -13.97
CA ALA A 38 5.56 12.67 -14.15
C ALA A 38 5.09 11.46 -15.00
N LEU A 39 3.83 11.49 -15.46
CA LEU A 39 3.23 10.48 -16.33
C LEU A 39 2.97 11.00 -17.76
N VAL A 40 3.27 12.27 -18.03
CA VAL A 40 3.12 12.86 -19.36
C VAL A 40 4.23 12.30 -20.27
N PRO A 41 3.93 11.77 -21.47
CA PRO A 41 4.95 11.25 -22.37
C PRO A 41 6.11 12.24 -22.57
N SER A 42 7.34 11.73 -22.58
CA SER A 42 8.59 12.50 -22.65
C SER A 42 8.93 13.34 -21.42
N ALA A 43 8.08 13.37 -20.38
CA ALA A 43 8.41 14.03 -19.13
C ALA A 43 9.60 13.35 -18.44
N ARG A 44 10.50 14.18 -17.91
CA ARG A 44 11.62 13.76 -17.07
C ARG A 44 11.47 14.43 -15.71
N THR A 45 11.32 13.62 -14.67
CA THR A 45 11.07 14.11 -13.31
C THR A 45 12.05 13.47 -12.33
N VAL A 46 12.66 14.28 -11.47
CA VAL A 46 13.44 13.77 -10.33
C VAL A 46 12.50 13.64 -9.14
N TRP A 47 12.14 12.42 -8.80
CA TRP A 47 11.31 12.11 -7.65
C TRP A 47 12.16 12.07 -6.38
N LYS A 48 11.76 12.82 -5.36
CA LYS A 48 12.43 12.87 -4.06
C LYS A 48 11.60 12.14 -3.01
N TRP A 49 12.23 11.24 -2.27
CA TRP A 49 11.62 10.49 -1.18
C TRP A 49 11.79 11.23 0.15
N ALA A 50 10.96 10.91 1.14
CA ALA A 50 10.99 11.56 2.45
C ALA A 50 12.30 11.30 3.23
N ASP A 51 12.96 10.18 2.95
CA ASP A 51 14.27 9.81 3.51
C ASP A 51 15.45 10.43 2.72
N GLY A 52 15.19 11.35 1.79
CA GLY A 52 16.20 12.03 0.98
C GLY A 52 16.64 11.28 -0.27
N GLY A 53 16.20 10.04 -0.48
CA GLY A 53 16.50 9.29 -1.69
C GLY A 53 15.96 9.98 -2.95
N LYS A 54 16.60 9.72 -4.10
CA LYS A 54 16.18 10.29 -5.38
C LYS A 54 15.99 9.19 -6.43
N THR A 55 15.02 9.36 -7.31
CA THR A 55 14.78 8.47 -8.45
C THR A 55 14.40 9.30 -9.66
N ASN A 56 15.07 9.09 -10.78
CA ASN A 56 14.71 9.69 -12.05
C ASN A 56 13.58 8.89 -12.67
N ILE A 57 12.53 9.59 -13.11
CA ILE A 57 11.37 9.03 -13.79
C ILE A 57 11.35 9.61 -15.20
N LEU A 58 11.41 8.74 -16.20
CA LEU A 58 11.15 9.08 -17.59
C LEU A 58 9.82 8.44 -17.98
N ALA A 59 8.87 9.25 -18.44
CA ALA A 59 7.59 8.74 -18.94
C ALA A 59 7.63 8.51 -20.46
N ALA A 60 7.03 7.40 -20.88
CA ALA A 60 6.65 7.10 -22.24
C ALA A 60 5.16 6.72 -22.28
N HIS A 61 4.64 6.43 -23.47
CA HIS A 61 3.23 6.09 -23.64
C HIS A 61 2.82 4.85 -22.82
N GLY A 62 2.12 5.07 -21.70
CA GLY A 62 1.63 4.01 -20.82
C GLY A 62 2.69 3.35 -19.93
N GLU A 63 3.91 3.90 -19.90
CA GLU A 63 5.03 3.34 -19.14
C GLU A 63 5.87 4.43 -18.49
N ILE A 64 6.43 4.12 -17.32
CA ILE A 64 7.49 4.92 -16.71
C ILE A 64 8.74 4.06 -16.52
N PHE A 65 9.88 4.67 -16.77
CA PHE A 65 11.21 4.13 -16.55
C PHE A 65 11.78 4.78 -15.30
N LEU A 66 11.94 3.99 -14.24
CA LEU A 66 12.64 4.40 -13.04
C LEU A 66 14.14 4.15 -13.22
N SER A 67 14.96 5.12 -12.86
CA SER A 67 16.42 5.01 -12.88
C SER A 67 17.07 5.76 -11.70
N GLY A 68 18.25 5.31 -11.29
CA GLY A 68 18.96 5.75 -10.08
C GLY A 68 19.77 4.56 -9.54
N ASP A 69 19.61 4.27 -8.24
CA ASP A 69 20.22 3.09 -7.60
C ASP A 69 19.71 1.76 -8.20
N PHE A 70 18.57 1.78 -8.88
CA PHE A 70 18.02 0.65 -9.61
C PHE A 70 17.29 1.11 -10.87
N LYS A 71 17.01 0.15 -11.75
CA LYS A 71 16.25 0.35 -12.99
C LYS A 71 15.02 -0.53 -12.99
N GLN A 72 13.88 0.06 -13.34
CA GLN A 72 12.62 -0.69 -13.45
C GLN A 72 11.64 0.00 -14.39
N VAL A 73 10.94 -0.80 -15.20
CA VAL A 73 9.82 -0.34 -16.03
C VAL A 73 8.51 -0.64 -15.31
N ILE A 74 7.61 0.33 -15.27
CA ILE A 74 6.29 0.18 -14.66
C ILE A 74 5.25 0.69 -15.66
N ARG A 75 4.32 -0.18 -16.03
CA ARG A 75 3.17 0.19 -16.86
C ARG A 75 2.16 0.96 -16.04
N PHE A 76 1.47 1.90 -16.66
CA PHE A 76 0.31 2.58 -16.09
C PHE A 76 -0.79 2.73 -17.12
N GLY A 77 -2.02 2.91 -16.66
CA GLY A 77 -3.16 3.08 -17.54
C GLY A 77 -4.45 3.22 -16.78
N TYR A 78 -5.50 3.50 -17.53
CA TYR A 78 -6.85 3.66 -17.01
C TYR A 78 -7.54 2.30 -16.92
N ILE A 79 -8.14 2.01 -15.77
CA ILE A 79 -8.99 0.83 -15.58
C ILE A 79 -10.45 1.31 -15.43
N PRO A 80 -11.39 0.78 -16.22
CA PRO A 80 -12.81 1.10 -16.09
C PRO A 80 -13.34 0.71 -14.71
N LEU A 81 -14.12 1.59 -14.09
CA LEU A 81 -14.90 1.28 -12.90
C LEU A 81 -16.25 0.70 -13.31
N MET A 82 -16.35 -0.63 -13.28
CA MET A 82 -17.56 -1.36 -13.61
C MET A 82 -18.71 -1.18 -12.58
N LEU A 83 -18.43 -0.58 -11.41
CA LEU A 83 -19.39 -0.48 -10.31
C LEU A 83 -19.88 0.96 -10.09
N MET A 84 -21.17 1.16 -10.40
CA MET A 84 -22.09 2.23 -9.98
C MET A 84 -21.91 3.67 -10.50
N HIS A 85 -20.72 4.12 -10.93
CA HIS A 85 -20.54 5.55 -11.25
C HIS A 85 -19.94 5.88 -12.63
N GLY A 86 -19.66 4.86 -13.45
CA GLY A 86 -18.94 5.07 -14.71
C GLY A 86 -17.55 5.68 -14.47
N GLY A 87 -16.78 5.78 -15.54
CA GLY A 87 -15.47 6.42 -15.52
C GLY A 87 -14.30 5.49 -15.25
N GLU A 88 -13.13 6.09 -15.32
CA GLU A 88 -11.87 5.38 -15.33
C GLU A 88 -10.96 5.90 -14.23
N ARG A 89 -10.14 5.01 -13.67
CA ARG A 89 -9.10 5.41 -12.72
C ARG A 89 -7.75 4.94 -13.19
N MET A 90 -6.80 5.86 -13.20
CA MET A 90 -5.42 5.57 -13.49
C MET A 90 -4.82 4.66 -12.43
N ARG A 91 -4.08 3.65 -12.86
CA ARG A 91 -3.41 2.65 -12.04
C ARG A 91 -1.99 2.44 -12.50
N LEU A 92 -1.14 2.04 -11.57
CA LEU A 92 0.15 1.41 -11.87
C LEU A 92 -0.09 -0.10 -11.93
N PHE A 93 0.43 -0.75 -12.96
CA PHE A 93 0.40 -2.19 -13.07
C PHE A 93 1.63 -2.77 -12.40
N CYS A 94 1.40 -3.66 -11.45
CA CYS A 94 2.47 -4.35 -10.74
C CYS A 94 3.31 -5.19 -11.72
N PRO A 95 4.64 -5.03 -11.77
CA PRO A 95 5.49 -5.80 -12.69
C PRO A 95 5.54 -7.32 -12.45
N ILE A 96 4.97 -7.81 -11.34
CA ILE A 96 4.94 -9.24 -10.97
C ILE A 96 3.58 -9.88 -11.27
N CYS A 97 2.48 -9.32 -10.75
CA CYS A 97 1.12 -9.88 -10.90
C CYS A 97 0.33 -9.25 -12.06
N ASN A 98 0.85 -8.19 -12.69
CA ASN A 98 0.13 -7.30 -13.62
C ASN A 98 -1.18 -6.72 -13.05
N CYS A 99 -1.38 -6.77 -11.74
CA CYS A 99 -2.58 -6.28 -11.10
C CYS A 99 -2.50 -4.76 -10.90
N GLY A 100 -3.59 -4.06 -11.23
CA GLY A 100 -3.69 -2.61 -11.13
C GLY A 100 -3.76 -2.13 -9.67
N ALA A 101 -2.89 -1.21 -9.29
CA ALA A 101 -2.81 -0.64 -7.95
C ALA A 101 -2.72 0.89 -8.00
N TYR A 102 -3.22 1.58 -6.97
CA TYR A 102 -2.99 3.03 -6.84
C TYR A 102 -1.56 3.36 -6.44
N PHE A 103 -0.89 2.42 -5.79
CA PHE A 103 0.49 2.57 -5.39
C PHE A 103 1.24 1.25 -5.50
N LEU A 104 2.55 1.34 -5.71
CA LEU A 104 3.50 0.25 -5.57
C LEU A 104 4.45 0.58 -4.42
N ALA A 105 4.83 -0.44 -3.66
CA ALA A 105 5.79 -0.31 -2.57
C ALA A 105 7.16 -0.74 -3.04
N GLU A 106 8.20 -0.06 -2.59
CA GLU A 106 9.59 -0.46 -2.81
C GLU A 106 9.98 -1.55 -1.79
N ARG A 107 10.71 -2.57 -2.23
CA ARG A 107 11.41 -3.53 -1.37
C ARG A 107 12.60 -4.10 -2.12
N LYS A 108 13.80 -4.02 -1.54
CA LYS A 108 15.06 -4.49 -2.15
C LYS A 108 15.29 -3.91 -3.56
N SER A 109 15.09 -2.61 -3.70
CA SER A 109 15.26 -1.83 -4.92
C SER A 109 14.33 -2.26 -6.07
N LYS A 110 13.12 -2.72 -5.73
CA LYS A 110 12.06 -3.08 -6.69
C LYS A 110 10.72 -2.59 -6.20
N PHE A 111 9.89 -2.08 -7.11
CA PHE A 111 8.51 -1.73 -6.86
C PHE A 111 7.56 -2.87 -7.25
N ALA A 112 6.67 -3.24 -6.33
CA ALA A 112 5.58 -4.18 -6.60
C ALA A 112 4.35 -3.87 -5.74
N CYS A 113 3.24 -4.55 -6.01
CA CYS A 113 2.04 -4.39 -5.20
C CYS A 113 2.21 -5.04 -3.82
N LYS A 114 1.39 -4.59 -2.86
CA LYS A 114 1.39 -5.13 -1.48
C LYS A 114 1.23 -6.65 -1.42
N LYS A 115 0.44 -7.25 -2.33
CA LYS A 115 0.17 -8.70 -2.35
C LYS A 115 1.44 -9.48 -2.70
N CYS A 116 2.19 -9.02 -3.71
CA CYS A 116 3.42 -9.68 -4.15
C CYS A 116 4.51 -9.59 -3.07
N PHE A 117 4.58 -8.48 -2.34
CA PHE A 117 5.54 -8.31 -1.24
C PHE A 117 5.04 -8.78 0.13
N ARG A 118 3.81 -9.31 0.20
CA ARG A 118 3.17 -9.75 1.46
C ARG A 118 3.20 -8.66 2.53
N LEU A 119 2.94 -7.41 2.13
CA LEU A 119 2.91 -6.24 3.01
C LEU A 119 1.52 -6.01 3.58
N ASP A 120 1.48 -5.53 4.82
CA ASP A 120 0.26 -5.21 5.55
C ASP A 120 0.18 -3.71 5.91
N TRP A 121 -1.02 -3.21 6.22
CA TRP A 121 -1.23 -1.82 6.62
C TRP A 121 -1.08 -1.64 8.14
N ARG A 122 -0.15 -0.77 8.56
CA ARG A 122 0.08 -0.42 9.97
C ARG A 122 -1.15 0.23 10.59
N CYS A 123 -1.83 1.13 9.85
CA CYS A 123 -3.01 1.86 10.34
C CYS A 123 -4.22 0.97 10.65
N ARG A 124 -4.22 -0.28 10.20
CA ARG A 124 -5.27 -1.24 10.53
C ARG A 124 -4.91 -2.18 11.69
N HIS A 125 -3.64 -2.27 12.11
CA HIS A 125 -3.14 -3.44 12.86
C HIS A 125 -2.20 -3.18 14.04
N ARG A 126 -1.83 -1.94 14.38
CA ARG A 126 -1.00 -1.71 15.58
C ARG A 126 -1.67 -2.19 16.89
N ARG A 127 -3.00 -2.38 16.87
CA ARG A 127 -3.81 -3.00 17.95
C ARG A 127 -4.91 -3.90 17.39
N ARG A 128 -4.58 -4.99 16.68
CA ARG A 128 -5.56 -6.07 16.41
C ARG A 128 -5.83 -6.94 17.65
N TYR A 129 -5.05 -6.75 18.71
CA TYR A 129 -5.23 -7.34 20.02
C TYR A 129 -4.81 -6.33 21.10
N ASN A 130 -5.70 -6.01 22.03
CA ASN A 130 -5.36 -5.40 23.31
C ASN A 130 -5.93 -6.31 24.41
N PRO A 131 -5.12 -7.16 25.05
CA PRO A 131 -5.59 -8.02 26.15
C PRO A 131 -5.95 -7.21 27.41
N PHE A 132 -5.64 -5.91 27.47
CA PHE A 132 -5.82 -5.06 28.65
C PHE A 132 -7.06 -4.16 28.59
N VAL A 133 -8.10 -4.51 27.81
CA VAL A 133 -9.43 -3.85 27.87
C VAL A 133 -10.53 -4.80 28.34
N GLU A 134 -10.15 -5.91 28.95
CA GLU A 134 -11.05 -6.63 29.85
C GLU A 134 -10.66 -6.24 31.28
N GLU A 135 -11.66 -5.83 32.08
CA GLU A 135 -11.58 -5.40 33.49
C GLU A 135 -11.20 -3.92 33.77
N ALA A 136 -12.07 -2.99 33.35
CA ALA A 136 -12.19 -1.69 34.04
C ALA A 136 -13.65 -1.24 34.25
N ASP A 137 -14.62 -2.16 34.21
CA ASP A 137 -16.02 -1.89 34.57
C ASP A 137 -16.48 -2.68 35.80
N GLY A 138 -15.54 -2.98 36.69
CA GLY A 138 -15.80 -3.43 38.05
C GLY A 138 -16.08 -2.26 39.00
N ARG A 139 -17.03 -1.35 38.67
CA ARG A 139 -17.56 -0.42 39.68
C ARG A 139 -18.56 -1.17 40.55
N SER A 140 -18.04 -1.94 41.49
CA SER A 140 -18.78 -2.38 42.67
C SER A 140 -19.33 -1.15 43.38
N HIS A 141 -20.65 -0.97 43.30
CA HIS A 141 -21.40 -0.06 44.15
C HIS A 141 -21.25 -0.53 45.59
N ASN A 142 -20.32 0.08 46.34
CA ASN A 142 -20.34 0.02 47.80
C ASN A 142 -20.74 1.40 48.31
N ARG A 143 -22.06 1.65 48.36
CA ARG A 143 -22.64 2.71 49.19
C ARG A 143 -22.57 2.25 50.64
N SER A 144 -21.60 2.78 51.38
CA SER A 144 -21.57 2.70 52.84
C SER A 144 -20.77 3.87 53.40
N ARG A 145 -21.46 4.97 53.70
CA ARG A 145 -21.16 5.97 54.74
C ARG A 145 -22.53 6.53 55.15
N ARG A 146 -23.03 6.20 56.34
CA ARG A 146 -22.84 6.97 57.59
C ARG A 146 -23.13 8.45 57.39
#